data_AF-A0A2X0J0C4-F1
#
_entry.id   AF-A0A2X0J0C4-F1
#
_cell.length_a   1.000
_cell.length_b   1.000
_cell.length_c   1.000
_cell.angle_alpha   90.00
_cell.angle_beta   90.00
_cell.angle_gamma   90.00
#
_symmetry.space_group_name_H-M   'P 1'
#
loop_
_entity.id
_entity.type
_entity.pdbx_description
1 polymer ?
#
loop_
_entity_poly.entity_id
_entity_poly.type
_entity_poly.pdbx_seq_one_letter_code
_entity_poly.pdbx_strand_id
1 'polypeptide(L)'
;MTIDPSAIPNFGGQPQQPSTPQGPPPVIIPDPELVKQLLDQMQLKHGEDAEGDVVAPWEEFQVYFMFRGEQKELFAVRAFYAYAHELAAKPALLEALDEWNRETLWPKVYTQTTDEGELRVVGETQMIVGMGVNINYFAAMVVNWVQACVTFNQWMNERLGLVKDVDDKPGEADGDSAES
;
A
#
# COMPACT_ATOMS: atom_id res chain seq x y z
N MET A 1 32.52 -14.23 6.56
CA MET A 1 33.11 -13.59 5.37
C MET A 1 33.25 -12.11 5.69
N THR A 2 34.46 -11.56 5.62
CA THR A 2 34.79 -10.19 6.05
C THR A 2 35.07 -9.37 4.81
N ILE A 3 34.40 -8.24 4.64
CA ILE A 3 34.58 -7.35 3.47
C ILE A 3 35.68 -6.34 3.78
N ASP A 4 36.57 -6.14 2.80
CA ASP A 4 37.74 -5.25 2.86
C ASP A 4 37.31 -3.76 2.72
N PRO A 5 37.70 -2.87 3.66
CA PRO A 5 37.34 -1.46 3.65
C PRO A 5 37.99 -0.63 2.52
N SER A 6 38.86 -1.22 1.69
CA SER A 6 39.49 -0.54 0.54
C SER A 6 38.69 -0.62 -0.79
N ALA A 7 37.52 -1.28 -0.80
CA ALA A 7 36.71 -1.45 -2.01
C ALA A 7 35.85 -0.24 -2.43
N ILE A 8 36.03 0.95 -1.83
CA ILE A 8 35.24 2.15 -2.16
C ILE A 8 35.98 2.97 -3.24
N PRO A 9 35.44 3.12 -4.47
CA PRO A 9 36.07 3.97 -5.49
C PRO A 9 35.97 5.45 -5.13
N ASN A 10 37.05 6.20 -5.42
CA ASN A 10 37.16 7.63 -5.16
C ASN A 10 36.32 8.47 -6.14
N PHE A 11 35.62 9.47 -5.60
CA PHE A 11 34.73 10.40 -6.29
C PHE A 11 35.53 11.50 -7.02
N GLY A 12 35.37 11.63 -8.34
CA GLY A 12 36.05 12.69 -9.10
C GLY A 12 35.34 13.15 -10.38
N GLY A 13 34.65 14.30 -10.31
CA GLY A 13 34.61 15.37 -11.34
C GLY A 13 33.50 15.37 -12.41
N GLN A 14 32.71 16.46 -12.46
CA GLN A 14 31.48 16.72 -13.25
C GLN A 14 31.64 17.16 -14.72
N PRO A 15 30.53 17.20 -15.50
CA PRO A 15 30.10 18.46 -16.12
C PRO A 15 28.72 18.97 -15.64
N GLN A 16 28.56 20.30 -15.58
CA GLN A 16 27.38 21.04 -15.08
C GLN A 16 26.19 21.13 -16.05
N GLN A 17 24.97 21.09 -15.50
CA GLN A 17 23.75 21.67 -16.09
C GLN A 17 22.66 21.90 -15.01
N PRO A 18 21.64 22.74 -15.29
CA PRO A 18 21.36 24.03 -14.68
C PRO A 18 20.87 24.00 -13.21
N SER A 19 21.08 25.14 -12.54
CA SER A 19 20.86 25.37 -11.11
C SER A 19 19.39 25.29 -10.67
N THR A 20 19.02 24.17 -10.05
CA THR A 20 17.95 24.07 -9.04
C THR A 20 18.58 24.19 -7.63
N PRO A 21 17.89 24.72 -6.61
CA PRO A 21 18.48 25.01 -5.30
C PRO A 21 19.30 23.84 -4.74
N GLN A 22 20.58 24.12 -4.52
CA GLN A 22 21.61 23.17 -4.11
C GLN A 22 21.55 22.90 -2.60
N GLY A 23 21.33 21.64 -2.25
CA GLY A 23 21.41 21.07 -0.91
C GLY A 23 20.73 19.69 -0.90
N PRO A 24 21.15 18.73 -0.04
CA PRO A 24 20.36 17.52 0.16
C PRO A 24 18.93 17.92 0.58
N PRO A 25 17.87 17.24 0.11
CA PRO A 25 16.51 17.60 0.46
C PRO A 25 16.33 17.66 1.98
N PRO A 26 15.44 18.54 2.48
CA PRO A 26 15.32 18.77 3.91
C PRO A 26 14.94 17.48 4.65
N VAL A 27 15.50 17.33 5.85
CA VAL A 27 15.06 16.36 6.84
C VAL A 27 13.90 16.99 7.60
N ILE A 28 12.77 16.29 7.62
CA ILE A 28 11.53 16.76 8.23
C ILE A 28 10.99 15.73 9.21
N ILE A 29 10.21 16.14 10.20
CA ILE A 29 9.32 15.23 10.93
C ILE A 29 7.97 15.30 10.20
N PRO A 30 7.56 14.23 9.50
CA PRO A 30 6.32 14.22 8.74
C PRO A 30 5.12 14.23 9.70
N ASP A 31 4.02 14.80 9.23
CA ASP A 31 2.76 14.90 9.95
C ASP A 31 1.59 14.50 9.04
N PRO A 32 0.35 14.40 9.57
CA PRO A 32 -0.82 14.07 8.76
C PRO A 32 -1.06 15.04 7.59
N GLU A 33 -0.70 16.31 7.72
CA GLU A 33 -0.93 17.31 6.67
C GLU A 33 -0.04 17.07 5.45
N LEU A 34 1.23 16.71 5.68
CA LEU A 34 2.11 16.30 4.60
C LEU A 34 1.57 15.06 3.86
N VAL A 35 0.99 14.10 4.58
CA VAL A 35 0.37 12.92 3.96
C VAL A 35 -0.79 13.33 3.06
N LYS A 36 -1.68 14.22 3.52
CA LYS A 36 -2.78 14.75 2.69
C LYS A 36 -2.27 15.41 1.41
N GLN A 37 -1.25 16.26 1.52
CA GLN A 37 -0.62 16.90 0.35
C GLN A 37 -0.05 15.89 -0.64
N LEU A 38 0.54 14.79 -0.17
CA LEU A 38 1.03 13.72 -1.04
C LEU A 38 -0.14 12.99 -1.73
N LEU A 39 -1.22 12.71 -1.01
CA LEU A 39 -2.42 12.09 -1.59
C LEU A 39 -3.09 12.99 -2.63
N ASP A 40 -3.17 14.30 -2.38
CA ASP A 40 -3.65 15.30 -3.33
C ASP A 40 -2.81 15.31 -4.62
N GLN A 41 -1.47 15.26 -4.49
CA GLN A 41 -0.56 15.16 -5.64
C GLN A 41 -0.76 13.87 -6.44
N MET A 42 -1.10 12.78 -5.75
CA MET A 42 -1.46 11.50 -6.37
C MET A 42 -2.89 11.48 -6.92
N GLN A 43 -3.67 12.57 -6.73
CA GLN A 43 -5.09 12.68 -7.10
C GLN A 43 -5.96 11.62 -6.41
N LEU A 44 -5.57 11.20 -5.20
CA LEU A 44 -6.30 10.26 -4.38
C LEU A 44 -7.23 11.01 -3.43
N LYS A 45 -8.49 10.57 -3.38
CA LYS A 45 -9.43 11.06 -2.37
C LYS A 45 -8.97 10.62 -0.98
N HIS A 46 -9.07 11.52 -0.02
CA HIS A 46 -8.76 11.22 1.37
C HIS A 46 -9.75 11.90 2.32
N GLY A 47 -9.79 11.41 3.55
CA GLY A 47 -10.52 11.97 4.68
C GLY A 47 -9.74 11.79 5.97
N GLU A 48 -10.41 12.04 7.09
CA GLU A 48 -9.89 11.82 8.44
C GLU A 48 -10.91 11.01 9.23
N ASP A 49 -10.44 10.10 10.08
CA ASP A 49 -11.29 9.38 11.01
C ASP A 49 -11.46 10.14 12.35
N ALA A 50 -12.15 9.50 13.30
CA ALA A 50 -12.40 10.09 14.62
C ALA A 50 -11.12 10.30 15.46
N GLU A 51 -10.04 9.58 15.15
CA GLU A 51 -8.74 9.68 15.81
C GLU A 51 -7.81 10.68 15.11
N GLY A 52 -8.24 11.23 13.97
CA GLY A 52 -7.47 12.16 13.16
C GLY A 52 -6.44 11.47 12.26
N ASP A 53 -6.58 10.15 12.04
CA ASP A 53 -5.77 9.44 11.06
C ASP A 53 -6.29 9.72 9.65
N VAL A 54 -5.35 9.87 8.71
CA VAL A 54 -5.71 10.09 7.31
C VAL A 54 -6.13 8.76 6.72
N VAL A 55 -7.25 8.75 6.01
CA VAL A 55 -7.79 7.57 5.34
C VAL A 55 -8.00 7.85 3.86
N ALA A 56 -7.54 6.93 3.01
CA ALA A 56 -7.84 6.92 1.58
C ALA A 56 -8.70 5.68 1.25
N PRO A 57 -9.93 5.85 0.75
CA PRO A 57 -10.81 4.73 0.42
C PRO A 57 -10.67 4.26 -1.04
N TRP A 58 -10.64 2.95 -1.23
CA TRP A 58 -10.91 2.24 -2.49
C TRP A 58 -12.24 1.50 -2.39
N GLU A 59 -12.73 0.95 -3.50
CA GLU A 59 -13.99 0.19 -3.53
C GLU A 59 -13.94 -1.08 -2.64
N GLU A 60 -12.81 -1.78 -2.64
CA GLU A 60 -12.65 -3.08 -1.97
C GLU A 60 -11.79 -3.03 -0.70
N PHE A 61 -11.17 -1.89 -0.40
CA PHE A 61 -10.31 -1.73 0.76
C PHE A 61 -10.11 -0.26 1.11
N GLN A 62 -9.56 0.00 2.29
CA GLN A 62 -9.19 1.36 2.72
C GLN A 62 -7.78 1.36 3.28
N VAL A 63 -7.04 2.44 3.02
CA VAL A 63 -5.67 2.62 3.51
C VAL A 63 -5.65 3.75 4.53
N TYR A 64 -5.16 3.42 5.73
CA TYR A 64 -4.96 4.35 6.83
C TYR A 64 -3.50 4.73 6.94
N PHE A 65 -3.24 6.02 7.16
CA PHE A 65 -1.92 6.59 7.39
C PHE A 65 -1.88 7.13 8.81
N MET A 66 -1.07 6.49 9.63
CA MET A 66 -1.13 6.56 11.08
C MET A 66 0.20 7.02 11.64
N PHE A 67 0.14 7.99 12.53
CA PHE A 67 1.27 8.34 13.39
C PHE A 67 1.02 7.79 14.79
N ARG A 68 1.96 7.01 15.31
CA ARG A 68 1.86 6.27 16.57
C ARG A 68 3.08 6.50 17.44
N GLY A 69 2.95 6.12 18.71
CA GLY A 69 3.92 6.43 19.76
C GLY A 69 3.61 7.73 20.49
N GLU A 70 4.20 7.92 21.66
CA GLU A 70 3.94 9.09 22.52
C GLU A 70 4.31 10.40 21.82
N GLN A 71 5.34 10.36 20.96
CA GLN A 71 5.84 11.51 20.21
C GLN A 71 5.51 11.42 18.72
N LYS A 72 4.58 10.53 18.33
CA LYS A 72 4.24 10.29 16.91
C LYS A 72 5.45 9.83 16.09
N GLU A 73 6.39 9.13 16.71
CA GLU A 73 7.67 8.73 16.13
C GLU A 73 7.58 7.55 15.15
N LEU A 74 6.46 6.82 15.13
CA LEU A 74 6.22 5.70 14.24
C LEU A 74 5.17 6.08 13.20
N PHE A 75 5.55 6.03 11.92
CA PHE A 75 4.61 6.16 10.81
C PHE A 75 4.23 4.77 10.30
N ALA A 76 2.95 4.47 10.26
CA ALA A 76 2.40 3.20 9.78
C ALA A 76 1.37 3.46 8.68
N VAL A 77 1.44 2.65 7.63
CA VAL A 77 0.40 2.56 6.59
C VAL A 77 -0.23 1.19 6.71
N ARG A 78 -1.55 1.16 6.92
CA ARG A 78 -2.29 -0.10 6.97
C ARG A 78 -3.44 -0.11 5.98
N ALA A 79 -3.51 -1.17 5.20
CA ALA A 79 -4.64 -1.47 4.34
C ALA A 79 -5.58 -2.47 5.03
N PHE A 80 -6.87 -2.16 4.99
CA PHE A 80 -7.96 -2.95 5.57
C PHE A 80 -8.76 -3.49 4.38
N TYR A 81 -8.53 -4.75 4.01
CA TYR A 81 -9.17 -5.34 2.83
C TYR A 81 -10.57 -5.87 3.18
N ALA A 82 -11.58 -5.40 2.46
CA ALA A 82 -13.00 -5.58 2.77
C ALA A 82 -13.54 -6.90 2.20
N TYR A 83 -12.92 -8.01 2.58
CA TYR A 83 -13.42 -9.35 2.28
C TYR A 83 -13.95 -9.97 3.56
N ALA A 84 -15.27 -10.11 3.66
CA ALA A 84 -15.88 -10.95 4.68
C ALA A 84 -15.57 -12.41 4.33
N HIS A 85 -14.52 -12.96 4.93
CA HIS A 85 -14.19 -14.37 4.77
C HIS A 85 -14.86 -15.20 5.85
N GLU A 86 -15.48 -16.32 5.46
CA GLU A 86 -15.90 -17.32 6.43
C GLU A 86 -14.68 -17.82 7.23
N LEU A 87 -14.84 -18.08 8.52
CA LEU A 87 -13.75 -18.60 9.38
C LEU A 87 -13.14 -19.90 8.83
N ALA A 88 -13.93 -20.70 8.10
CA ALA A 88 -13.48 -21.92 7.44
C ALA A 88 -12.44 -21.66 6.33
N ALA A 89 -12.41 -20.47 5.73
CA ALA A 89 -11.45 -20.08 4.71
C ALA A 89 -10.05 -19.72 5.28
N LYS A 90 -9.92 -19.61 6.61
CA LYS A 90 -8.70 -19.15 7.28
C LYS A 90 -7.44 -19.95 6.90
N PRO A 91 -7.45 -21.30 6.82
CA PRO A 91 -6.24 -22.05 6.43
C PRO A 91 -5.74 -21.70 5.02
N ALA A 92 -6.65 -21.62 4.04
CA ALA A 92 -6.31 -21.26 2.67
C ALA A 92 -5.83 -19.81 2.57
N LEU A 93 -6.45 -18.91 3.34
CA LEU A 93 -6.03 -17.52 3.41
C LEU A 93 -4.59 -17.40 3.96
N LEU A 94 -4.28 -18.08 5.07
CA LEU A 94 -2.94 -18.06 5.65
C LEU A 94 -1.87 -18.59 4.69
N GLU A 95 -2.17 -19.65 3.93
CA GLU A 95 -1.24 -20.16 2.90
C GLU A 95 -0.94 -19.12 1.83
N ALA A 96 -1.97 -18.41 1.33
CA ALA A 96 -1.80 -17.32 0.37
C ALA A 96 -1.01 -16.14 0.99
N LEU A 97 -1.34 -15.72 2.22
CA LEU A 97 -0.64 -14.63 2.90
C LEU A 97 0.85 -14.98 3.11
N ASP A 98 1.17 -16.23 3.46
CA ASP A 98 2.55 -16.71 3.63
C ASP A 98 3.31 -16.76 2.30
N GLU A 99 2.64 -17.08 1.18
CA GLU A 99 3.22 -17.00 -0.16
C GLU A 99 3.61 -15.54 -0.49
N TRP A 100 2.65 -14.62 -0.38
CA TRP A 100 2.91 -13.20 -0.62
C TRP A 100 4.04 -12.66 0.24
N ASN A 101 4.01 -12.93 1.56
CA ASN A 101 5.00 -12.43 2.50
C ASN A 101 6.42 -12.95 2.24
N ARG A 102 6.55 -14.10 1.57
CA ARG A 102 7.82 -14.73 1.21
C ARG A 102 8.38 -14.18 -0.10
N GLU A 103 7.52 -13.92 -1.07
CA GLU A 103 7.91 -13.49 -2.41
C GLU A 103 8.02 -11.97 -2.54
N THR A 104 7.38 -11.23 -1.64
CA THR A 104 7.34 -9.77 -1.67
C THR A 104 7.84 -9.15 -0.36
N LEU A 105 8.36 -7.93 -0.47
CA LEU A 105 8.86 -7.19 0.69
C LEU A 105 7.74 -6.48 1.44
N TRP A 106 6.74 -5.95 0.74
CA TRP A 106 5.65 -5.19 1.33
C TRP A 106 4.36 -5.22 0.47
N PRO A 107 3.19 -4.99 1.08
CA PRO A 107 2.99 -4.91 2.53
C PRO A 107 3.21 -6.26 3.21
N LYS A 108 3.52 -6.27 4.51
CA LYS A 108 3.39 -7.48 5.30
C LYS A 108 1.93 -7.69 5.63
N VAL A 109 1.44 -8.90 5.40
CA VAL A 109 0.01 -9.19 5.45
C VAL A 109 -0.31 -10.22 6.53
N TYR A 110 -1.41 -10.01 7.23
CA TYR A 110 -1.89 -10.89 8.29
C TYR A 110 -3.41 -10.87 8.39
N THR A 111 -3.98 -11.89 9.04
CA THR A 111 -5.40 -11.90 9.37
C THR A 111 -5.66 -11.25 10.71
N GLN A 112 -6.72 -10.46 10.81
CA GLN A 112 -7.26 -9.95 12.08
C GLN A 112 -8.71 -10.44 12.20
N THR A 113 -9.09 -10.86 13.41
CA THR A 113 -10.49 -11.12 13.75
C THR A 113 -11.05 -9.86 14.42
N THR A 114 -12.14 -9.32 13.92
CA THR A 114 -12.80 -8.13 14.51
C THR A 114 -13.58 -8.53 15.76
N ASP A 115 -14.03 -7.53 16.53
CA ASP A 115 -14.85 -7.77 17.73
C ASP A 115 -16.22 -8.40 17.38
N GLU A 116 -16.69 -8.20 16.15
CA GLU A 116 -17.89 -8.82 15.58
C GLU A 116 -17.65 -10.27 15.09
N GLY A 117 -16.42 -10.77 15.19
CA GLY A 117 -16.05 -12.14 14.82
C GLY A 117 -15.75 -12.34 13.33
N GLU A 118 -15.65 -11.27 12.55
CA GLU A 118 -15.32 -11.34 11.12
C GLU A 118 -13.82 -11.48 10.91
N LEU A 119 -13.43 -12.30 9.93
CA LEU A 119 -12.04 -12.43 9.52
C LEU A 119 -11.74 -11.43 8.41
N ARG A 120 -10.75 -10.57 8.63
CA ARG A 120 -10.28 -9.59 7.63
C ARG A 120 -8.78 -9.72 7.41
N VAL A 121 -8.34 -9.30 6.23
CA VAL A 121 -6.92 -9.19 5.90
C VAL A 121 -6.44 -7.78 6.15
N VAL A 122 -5.25 -7.67 6.73
CA VAL A 122 -4.56 -6.40 6.98
C VAL A 122 -3.22 -6.44 6.27
N GLY A 123 -2.94 -5.40 5.48
CA GLY A 123 -1.59 -5.12 5.00
C GLY A 123 -0.96 -4.03 5.85
N GLU A 124 0.29 -4.17 6.24
CA GLU A 124 1.01 -3.21 7.07
C GLU A 124 2.42 -2.94 6.54
N THR A 125 2.78 -1.67 6.54
CA THR A 125 4.15 -1.17 6.39
C THR A 125 4.39 -0.07 7.41
N GLN A 126 5.59 0.01 7.96
CA GLN A 126 5.92 0.97 9.00
C GLN A 126 7.36 1.47 8.90
N MET A 127 7.59 2.70 9.36
CA MET A 127 8.92 3.30 9.46
C MET A 127 8.99 4.25 10.66
N ILE A 128 10.18 4.36 11.24
CA ILE A 128 10.48 5.33 12.29
C ILE A 128 10.75 6.69 11.64
N VAL A 129 10.09 7.73 12.12
CA VAL A 129 10.17 9.11 11.61
C VAL A 129 10.52 10.14 12.69
N GLY A 130 10.55 9.76 13.97
CA GLY A 130 10.77 10.69 15.09
C GLY A 130 12.11 11.42 15.10
N MET A 131 13.14 10.90 14.42
CA MET A 131 14.44 11.56 14.24
C MET A 131 14.50 12.47 13.01
N GLY A 132 13.38 12.58 12.29
CA GLY A 132 13.29 13.19 10.98
C GLY A 132 13.69 12.24 9.85
N VAL A 133 13.15 12.50 8.67
CA VAL A 133 13.37 11.74 7.44
C VAL A 133 13.54 12.70 6.27
N ASN A 134 14.36 12.31 5.29
CA ASN A 134 14.47 13.06 4.04
C ASN A 134 13.10 13.11 3.34
N ILE A 135 12.62 14.30 2.98
CA ILE A 135 11.28 14.49 2.42
C ILE A 135 11.03 13.68 1.13
N ASN A 136 12.02 13.60 0.23
CA ASN A 136 11.87 12.87 -1.02
C ASN A 136 11.80 11.36 -0.76
N TYR A 137 12.57 10.86 0.20
CA TYR A 137 12.47 9.47 0.63
C TYR A 137 11.10 9.17 1.24
N PHE A 138 10.60 10.02 2.15
CA PHE A 138 9.27 9.85 2.74
C PHE A 138 8.18 9.81 1.67
N ALA A 139 8.18 10.79 0.75
CA ALA A 139 7.23 10.84 -0.35
C ALA A 139 7.29 9.57 -1.23
N ALA A 140 8.50 9.13 -1.60
CA ALA A 140 8.68 7.91 -2.37
C ALA A 140 8.17 6.67 -1.64
N MET A 141 8.38 6.57 -0.32
CA MET A 141 7.89 5.45 0.48
C MET A 141 6.37 5.43 0.56
N VAL A 142 5.72 6.59 0.77
CA VAL A 142 4.24 6.70 0.77
C VAL A 142 3.66 6.23 -0.56
N VAL A 143 4.20 6.71 -1.69
CA VAL A 143 3.75 6.31 -3.03
C VAL A 143 3.92 4.79 -3.24
N ASN A 144 5.10 4.25 -2.93
CA ASN A 144 5.40 2.83 -3.12
C ASN A 144 4.52 1.94 -2.23
N TRP A 145 4.23 2.35 -1.00
CA TRP A 145 3.37 1.60 -0.10
C TRP A 145 1.91 1.61 -0.54
N VAL A 146 1.39 2.74 -1.01
CA VAL A 146 0.05 2.80 -1.59
C VAL A 146 -0.06 1.88 -2.81
N GLN A 147 0.91 1.93 -3.72
CA GLN A 147 0.95 1.04 -4.87
C GLN A 147 0.99 -0.43 -4.46
N ALA A 148 1.79 -0.77 -3.46
CA ALA A 148 1.89 -2.13 -2.98
C ALA A 148 0.60 -2.65 -2.33
N CYS A 149 -0.16 -1.79 -1.64
CA CYS A 149 -1.51 -2.14 -1.17
C CYS A 149 -2.44 -2.49 -2.33
N VAL A 150 -2.41 -1.70 -3.41
CA VAL A 150 -3.20 -1.98 -4.62
C VAL A 150 -2.76 -3.28 -5.29
N THR A 151 -1.45 -3.50 -5.44
CA THR A 151 -0.89 -4.72 -6.04
C THR A 151 -1.25 -5.96 -5.23
N PHE A 152 -1.17 -5.88 -3.89
CA PHE A 152 -1.60 -6.98 -3.05
C PHE A 152 -3.09 -7.29 -3.21
N ASN A 153 -3.95 -6.27 -3.26
CA ASN A 153 -5.39 -6.48 -3.48
C ASN A 153 -5.66 -7.23 -4.80
N GLN A 154 -5.03 -6.78 -5.89
CA GLN A 154 -5.14 -7.41 -7.20
C GLN A 154 -4.67 -8.88 -7.17
N TRP A 155 -3.48 -9.11 -6.63
CA TRP A 155 -2.91 -10.45 -6.51
C TRP A 155 -3.79 -11.38 -5.65
N MET A 156 -4.31 -10.88 -4.53
CA MET A 156 -5.17 -11.65 -3.64
C MET A 156 -6.51 -12.00 -4.32
N ASN A 157 -7.08 -11.07 -5.09
CA ASN A 157 -8.31 -11.32 -5.85
C ASN A 157 -8.14 -12.38 -6.93
N GLU A 158 -7.03 -12.33 -7.67
CA GLU A 158 -6.67 -13.35 -8.64
C GLU A 158 -6.45 -14.71 -7.96
N ARG A 159 -5.72 -14.73 -6.84
CA ARG A 159 -5.38 -15.96 -6.12
C ARG A 159 -6.59 -16.67 -5.52
N LEU A 160 -7.55 -15.91 -5.01
CA LEU A 160 -8.76 -16.44 -4.40
C LEU A 160 -9.89 -16.66 -5.42
N GLY A 161 -9.69 -16.30 -6.70
CA GLY A 161 -10.73 -16.39 -7.74
C GLY A 161 -11.90 -15.44 -7.47
N LEU A 162 -11.66 -14.32 -6.79
CA LEU A 162 -12.66 -13.31 -6.43
C LEU A 162 -12.90 -12.28 -7.54
N VAL A 163 -12.11 -12.33 -8.63
CA VAL A 163 -12.39 -11.56 -9.84
C VAL A 163 -13.72 -12.07 -10.41
N LYS A 164 -14.81 -11.33 -10.17
CA LYS A 164 -16.06 -11.53 -10.90
C LYS A 164 -15.78 -11.29 -12.37
N ASP A 165 -16.05 -12.29 -13.21
CA ASP A 165 -16.17 -12.12 -14.65
C ASP A 165 -17.25 -11.07 -14.94
N VAL A 166 -16.87 -9.80 -15.04
CA VAL A 166 -17.71 -8.76 -15.61
C VAL A 166 -17.50 -8.79 -17.11
N ASP A 167 -17.95 -9.86 -17.76
CA ASP A 167 -18.23 -9.85 -19.21
C ASP A 167 -19.13 -10.99 -19.70
N ASP A 168 -19.98 -11.58 -18.85
CA ASP A 168 -21.05 -12.48 -19.32
C ASP A 168 -22.37 -11.69 -19.48
N LYS A 169 -22.41 -10.83 -20.50
CA LYS A 169 -23.69 -10.38 -21.07
C LYS A 169 -24.22 -11.53 -21.94
N PRO A 170 -25.42 -12.07 -21.68
CA PRO A 170 -26.05 -12.97 -22.64
C PRO A 170 -26.35 -12.16 -23.91
N GLY A 171 -25.70 -12.52 -25.00
CA GLY A 171 -26.01 -12.00 -26.32
C GLY A 171 -27.45 -12.37 -26.69
N GLU A 172 -28.29 -11.35 -26.90
CA GLU A 172 -29.50 -11.44 -27.70
C GLU A 172 -29.15 -11.75 -29.17
N ALA A 173 -30.12 -12.39 -29.85
CA ALA A 173 -30.18 -12.89 -31.24
C ALA A 173 -29.82 -14.39 -31.37
N ASP A 174 -30.69 -15.26 -31.87
CA ASP A 174 -31.40 -15.11 -33.14
C ASP A 174 -32.91 -15.31 -33.08
N GLY A 175 -33.62 -14.41 -33.78
CA GLY A 175 -35.00 -14.57 -34.19
C GLY A 175 -35.10 -15.63 -35.28
N ASP A 176 -35.91 -16.64 -35.00
CA ASP A 176 -36.26 -17.72 -35.91
C ASP A 176 -36.91 -17.19 -37.19
N SER A 177 -36.38 -17.64 -38.33
CA SER A 177 -36.84 -17.28 -39.66
C SER A 177 -38.05 -18.14 -40.01
N ALA A 178 -39.15 -17.48 -40.35
CA ALA A 178 -40.36 -18.12 -40.84
C ALA A 178 -40.10 -18.87 -42.15
N GLU A 179 -40.37 -20.18 -42.15
CA GLU A 179 -40.66 -20.93 -43.37
C GLU A 179 -41.62 -22.10 -43.04
N SER A 180 -42.92 -21.88 -43.22
CA SER A 180 -43.97 -22.80 -43.72
C SER A 180 -45.37 -22.20 -43.56
#